data_AF-A0AAD9VFJ5-F1
#
_entry.id   AF-A0AAD9VFJ5-F1
#
_cell.length_a   1.000
_cell.length_b   1.000
_cell.length_c   1.000
_cell.angle_alpha   90.00
_cell.angle_beta   90.00
_cell.angle_gamma   90.00
#
_symmetry.space_group_name_H-M   'P 1'
#
loop_
_entity.id
_entity.type
_entity.pdbx_description
1 polymer ?
#
loop_
_entity_poly.entity_id
_entity_poly.type
_entity_poly.pdbx_seq_one_letter_code
_entity_poly.pdbx_strand_id
1 'polypeptide(L)'
;MEVLSRAVKIQLPNYLKALPVPSTFGGFTKLSSNEWVQLVPFVVTTSVVVYLVVSAFLPSSSKPPKKPDEDWVNKTILKDKEKVADIIEIEDLGDKTVYCRCWKSKKFPLCDGSHNQHNKETGDNVGPLVLKRATTSS
;
A
#
# COMPACT_ATOMS: atom_id res chain seq x y z
N MET A 1 22.88 -33.01 -25.32
CA MET A 1 23.25 -31.76 -26.01
C MET A 1 22.64 -31.63 -27.40
N GLU A 2 22.50 -32.71 -28.17
CA GLU A 2 21.93 -32.63 -29.53
C GLU A 2 20.46 -32.22 -29.58
N VAL A 3 19.62 -32.71 -28.65
CA VAL A 3 18.20 -32.35 -28.58
C VAL A 3 18.01 -30.87 -28.29
N LEU A 4 18.77 -30.32 -27.33
CA LEU A 4 18.77 -28.88 -27.02
C LEU A 4 19.29 -28.06 -28.20
N SER A 5 20.37 -28.51 -28.85
CA SER A 5 20.90 -27.85 -30.06
C SER A 5 19.87 -27.81 -31.18
N ARG A 6 19.12 -28.89 -31.41
CA ARG A 6 18.03 -28.93 -32.40
C ARG A 6 16.85 -28.05 -31.99
N ALA A 7 16.46 -28.06 -30.72
CA ALA A 7 15.36 -27.23 -30.23
C ALA A 7 15.67 -25.73 -30.44
N VAL A 8 16.88 -25.30 -30.08
CA VAL A 8 17.31 -23.90 -30.18
C VAL A 8 17.58 -23.49 -31.63
N LYS A 9 18.27 -24.32 -32.43
CA LYS A 9 18.70 -23.93 -33.78
C LYS A 9 17.67 -24.19 -34.87
N ILE A 10 16.68 -25.07 -34.62
CA ILE A 10 15.74 -25.51 -35.66
C ILE A 10 14.30 -25.24 -35.23
N GLN A 11 13.86 -25.79 -34.09
CA GLN A 11 12.44 -25.73 -33.71
C GLN A 11 12.01 -24.31 -33.35
N LEU A 12 12.82 -23.58 -32.57
CA LEU A 12 12.49 -22.23 -32.15
C LEU A 12 12.43 -21.24 -33.34
N PRO A 13 13.41 -21.16 -34.26
CA PRO A 13 13.30 -20.30 -35.44
C PRO A 13 12.12 -20.65 -36.34
N ASN A 14 11.81 -21.93 -36.49
CA ASN A 14 10.67 -22.37 -37.30
C ASN A 14 9.33 -21.99 -36.65
N TYR A 15 9.22 -22.13 -35.33
CA TYR A 15 8.05 -21.68 -34.57
C TYR A 15 7.86 -20.16 -34.69
N LEU A 16 8.92 -19.38 -34.49
CA LEU A 16 8.86 -17.92 -34.56
C LEU A 16 8.48 -17.41 -35.96
N LYS A 17 8.97 -18.06 -37.03
CA LYS A 17 8.60 -17.73 -38.42
C LYS A 17 7.14 -18.04 -38.75
N ALA A 18 6.54 -19.01 -38.05
CA ALA A 18 5.15 -19.44 -38.26
C ALA A 18 4.13 -18.62 -37.47
N LEU A 19 4.56 -17.65 -36.65
CA LEU A 19 3.66 -16.79 -35.89
C LEU A 19 3.02 -15.74 -36.81
N PRO A 20 1.70 -15.50 -36.72
CA PRO A 20 1.00 -14.50 -37.52
C PRO A 20 1.22 -13.09 -36.93
N VAL A 21 2.48 -12.62 -36.91
CA VAL A 21 2.83 -11.29 -36.39
C VAL A 21 2.62 -10.25 -37.50
N PRO A 22 1.67 -9.30 -37.35
CA PRO A 22 1.45 -8.27 -38.33
C PRO A 22 2.61 -7.28 -38.41
N SER A 23 2.91 -6.79 -39.61
CA SER A 23 3.95 -5.78 -39.85
C SER A 23 3.55 -4.36 -39.44
N THR A 24 2.28 -4.14 -39.07
CA THR A 24 1.74 -2.83 -38.67
C THR A 24 0.86 -2.96 -37.43
N PHE A 25 0.83 -1.90 -36.61
CA PHE A 25 0.04 -1.86 -35.37
C PHE A 25 -1.47 -2.07 -35.58
N GLY A 26 -2.03 -1.69 -36.73
CA GLY A 26 -3.44 -1.92 -37.07
C GLY A 26 -3.76 -3.35 -37.52
N GLY A 27 -2.75 -4.16 -37.88
CA GLY A 27 -2.93 -5.51 -38.40
C GLY A 27 -3.43 -6.52 -37.37
N PHE A 28 -3.22 -6.25 -36.06
CA PHE A 28 -3.71 -7.11 -34.99
C PHE A 28 -5.25 -7.18 -34.94
N THR A 29 -5.94 -6.16 -35.43
CA THR A 29 -7.41 -6.13 -35.50
C THR A 29 -7.99 -7.05 -36.60
N LYS A 30 -7.15 -7.51 -37.53
CA LYS A 30 -7.56 -8.33 -38.69
C LYS A 30 -7.26 -9.82 -38.51
N LEU A 31 -6.69 -10.22 -37.37
CA LEU A 31 -6.37 -11.61 -37.07
C LEU A 31 -7.63 -12.40 -36.70
N SER A 32 -7.72 -13.63 -37.18
CA SER A 32 -8.76 -14.56 -36.78
C SER A 32 -8.58 -15.03 -35.33
N SER A 33 -9.65 -15.56 -34.72
CA SER A 33 -9.61 -16.07 -33.34
C SER A 33 -8.54 -17.15 -33.13
N ASN A 34 -8.28 -17.98 -34.15
CA ASN A 34 -7.28 -19.05 -34.08
C ASN A 34 -5.84 -18.50 -34.14
N GLU A 35 -5.60 -17.47 -34.95
CA GLU A 35 -4.30 -16.80 -35.04
C GLU A 35 -3.97 -16.05 -33.75
N TRP A 36 -4.99 -15.46 -33.11
CA TRP A 36 -4.86 -14.85 -31.78
C TRP A 36 -4.43 -15.88 -30.73
N VAL A 37 -5.04 -17.07 -30.72
CA VAL A 37 -4.66 -18.15 -29.78
C VAL A 37 -3.21 -18.58 -29.99
N GLN A 38 -2.74 -18.65 -31.25
CA GLN A 38 -1.37 -19.05 -31.57
C GLN A 38 -0.31 -18.05 -31.07
N LEU A 39 -0.68 -16.76 -30.95
CA LEU A 39 0.19 -15.71 -30.41
C LEU A 39 0.26 -15.70 -28.87
N VAL A 40 -0.71 -16.29 -28.16
CA VAL A 40 -0.78 -16.26 -26.69
C VAL A 40 0.51 -16.75 -26.02
N PRO A 41 1.11 -17.92 -26.38
CA PRO A 41 2.32 -18.40 -25.71
C PRO A 41 3.51 -17.45 -25.89
N PHE A 42 3.62 -16.83 -27.07
CA PHE A 42 4.66 -15.85 -27.36
C PHE A 42 4.48 -14.56 -26.56
N VAL A 43 3.26 -14.01 -26.51
CA VAL A 43 2.95 -12.80 -25.74
C VAL A 43 3.14 -13.04 -24.25
N VAL A 44 2.68 -14.17 -23.72
CA VAL A 44 2.84 -14.51 -22.31
C VAL A 44 4.32 -14.67 -21.96
N THR A 45 5.07 -15.41 -22.76
CA THR A 45 6.49 -15.65 -22.50
C THR A 45 7.31 -14.37 -22.58
N THR A 46 7.08 -13.53 -23.61
CA THR A 46 7.75 -12.23 -23.73
C THR A 46 7.38 -11.29 -22.59
N SER A 47 6.09 -11.22 -22.21
CA SER A 47 5.63 -10.39 -21.09
C SER A 47 6.24 -10.83 -19.76
N VAL A 48 6.34 -12.13 -19.49
CA VAL A 48 6.97 -12.67 -18.27
C VAL A 48 8.46 -12.35 -18.23
N VAL A 49 9.19 -12.55 -19.34
CA VAL A 49 10.62 -12.22 -19.40
C VAL A 49 10.85 -10.73 -19.18
N VAL A 50 10.07 -9.87 -19.85
CA VAL A 50 10.13 -8.41 -19.65
C VAL A 50 9.83 -8.05 -18.21
N TYR A 51 8.79 -8.61 -17.60
CA TYR A 51 8.45 -8.38 -16.19
C TYR A 51 9.58 -8.78 -15.26
N LEU A 52 10.18 -9.96 -15.44
CA LEU A 52 11.29 -10.44 -14.61
C LEU A 52 12.52 -9.53 -14.73
N VAL A 53 12.88 -9.14 -15.94
CA VAL A 53 13.98 -8.19 -16.19
C VAL A 53 13.68 -6.84 -15.54
N VAL A 54 12.50 -6.27 -15.79
CA VAL A 54 12.09 -4.98 -15.21
C VAL A 54 12.06 -5.05 -13.68
N SER A 55 11.55 -6.12 -13.10
CA SER A 55 11.49 -6.32 -11.64
C SER A 55 12.86 -6.53 -10.98
N ALA A 56 13.83 -7.08 -11.72
CA ALA A 56 15.18 -7.31 -11.23
C ALA A 56 16.07 -6.07 -11.37
N PHE A 57 15.84 -5.22 -12.38
CA PHE A 57 16.68 -4.06 -12.68
C PHE A 57 16.08 -2.71 -12.28
N LEU A 58 14.76 -2.60 -12.10
CA LEU A 58 14.15 -1.43 -11.47
C LEU A 58 14.06 -1.67 -9.96
N PRO A 59 14.61 -0.78 -9.12
CA PRO A 59 14.44 -0.90 -7.67
C PRO A 59 12.94 -0.90 -7.35
N SER A 60 12.52 -1.87 -6.54
CA SER A 60 11.19 -1.93 -5.94
C SER A 60 10.99 -0.72 -5.01
N SER A 61 10.75 0.44 -5.61
CA SER A 61 10.33 1.68 -4.97
C SER A 61 8.84 1.95 -5.26
N SER A 62 8.14 0.99 -5.87
CA SER A 62 6.69 1.00 -5.93
C SER A 62 6.12 0.41 -4.63
N LYS A 63 6.33 1.10 -3.51
CA LYS A 63 5.18 1.20 -2.62
C LYS A 63 4.15 1.98 -3.46
N PRO A 64 2.95 1.45 -3.69
CA PRO A 64 1.92 2.22 -4.38
C PRO A 64 1.82 3.59 -3.68
N PRO A 65 1.53 4.69 -4.42
CA PRO A 65 1.30 5.97 -3.79
C PRO A 65 0.29 5.75 -2.67
N LYS A 66 0.72 5.99 -1.42
CA LYS A 66 -0.14 5.77 -0.26
C LYS A 66 -1.42 6.55 -0.52
N LYS A 67 -2.56 5.88 -0.47
CA LYS A 67 -3.85 6.59 -0.47
C LYS A 67 -3.77 7.62 0.66
N PRO A 68 -4.18 8.88 0.44
CA PRO A 68 -3.97 9.97 1.40
C PRO A 68 -4.51 9.68 2.81
N ASP A 69 -5.43 8.73 2.91
CA ASP A 69 -6.22 8.31 4.06
C ASP A 69 -5.63 7.13 4.86
N GLU A 70 -4.58 6.45 4.36
CA GLU A 70 -3.94 5.32 5.07
C GLU A 70 -3.11 5.78 6.29
N ASP A 71 -2.50 6.97 6.22
CA ASP A 71 -1.57 7.47 7.25
C ASP A 71 -2.23 8.45 8.26
N TRP A 72 -3.56 8.67 8.20
CA TRP A 72 -4.22 9.61 9.11
C TRP A 72 -4.23 9.11 10.57
N VAL A 73 -3.75 9.95 11.48
CA VAL A 73 -3.76 9.69 12.93
C VAL A 73 -5.20 9.62 13.47
N ASN A 74 -5.96 10.69 13.23
CA ASN A 74 -7.37 10.78 13.56
C ASN A 74 -8.20 10.15 12.43
N LYS A 75 -8.97 9.10 12.70
CA LYS A 75 -9.83 8.44 11.69
C LYS A 75 -11.32 8.82 11.82
N THR A 76 -11.78 9.21 13.01
CA THR A 76 -13.23 9.28 13.32
C THR A 76 -13.68 10.53 14.06
N ILE A 77 -12.79 11.25 14.74
CA ILE A 77 -13.16 12.31 15.68
C ILE A 77 -13.34 13.63 14.92
N LEU A 78 -14.53 14.25 15.01
CA LEU A 78 -14.82 15.62 14.56
C LEU A 78 -14.30 15.94 13.15
N LYS A 79 -14.61 15.06 12.18
CA LYS A 79 -14.11 15.14 10.79
C LYS A 79 -14.70 16.28 9.97
N ASP A 80 -15.76 16.90 10.46
CA ASP A 80 -16.34 18.13 9.96
C ASP A 80 -15.47 19.37 10.24
N LYS A 81 -14.57 19.30 11.22
CA LYS A 81 -13.68 20.40 11.58
C LYS A 81 -12.37 20.32 10.79
N GLU A 82 -11.97 21.42 10.18
CA GLU A 82 -10.66 21.55 9.52
C GLU A 82 -9.51 21.30 10.51
N LYS A 83 -9.67 21.75 11.76
CA LYS A 83 -8.72 21.55 12.85
C LYS A 83 -9.47 21.26 14.14
N VAL A 84 -9.14 20.16 14.79
CA VAL A 84 -9.65 19.80 16.11
C VAL A 84 -8.64 20.26 17.16
N ALA A 85 -9.04 21.23 17.98
CA ALA A 85 -8.26 21.76 19.09
C ALA A 85 -9.18 21.91 20.31
N ASP A 86 -8.75 21.39 21.45
CA ASP A 86 -9.45 21.51 22.73
C ASP A 86 -8.72 22.54 23.60
N ILE A 87 -9.48 23.48 24.16
CA ILE A 87 -9.00 24.50 25.08
C ILE A 87 -9.46 24.08 26.48
N ILE A 88 -8.53 24.08 27.44
CA ILE A 88 -8.77 23.64 28.81
C ILE A 88 -8.24 24.74 29.73
N GLU A 89 -9.10 25.23 30.62
CA GLU A 89 -8.71 26.14 31.68
C GLU A 89 -8.06 25.36 32.82
N ILE A 90 -7.02 25.92 33.43
CA ILE A 90 -6.20 25.23 34.44
C ILE A 90 -7.00 25.09 35.75
N GLU A 91 -7.89 26.04 35.98
CA GLU A 91 -8.81 26.17 37.10
C GLU A 91 -9.84 25.02 37.12
N ASP A 92 -10.20 24.48 35.96
CA ASP A 92 -11.16 23.38 35.80
C ASP A 92 -10.52 21.99 35.89
N LEU A 93 -9.18 21.92 35.97
CA LEU A 93 -8.49 20.64 36.13
C LEU A 93 -8.78 20.04 37.51
N GLY A 94 -9.16 18.77 37.55
CA GLY A 94 -9.15 18.00 38.80
C GLY A 94 -7.72 17.73 39.31
N ASP A 95 -7.62 17.05 40.45
CA ASP A 95 -6.31 16.67 41.04
C ASP A 95 -5.42 15.88 40.06
N LYS A 96 -6.07 15.07 39.22
CA LYS A 96 -5.44 14.31 38.15
C LYS A 96 -6.39 14.20 36.96
N THR A 97 -6.01 14.78 35.83
CA THR A 97 -6.74 14.67 34.57
C THR A 97 -5.86 14.01 33.51
N VAL A 98 -6.46 13.17 32.67
CA VAL A 98 -5.74 12.39 31.66
C VAL A 98 -6.36 12.64 30.29
N TYR A 99 -5.57 13.20 29.37
CA TYR A 99 -6.00 13.58 28.02
C TYR A 99 -5.47 12.61 26.95
N CYS A 100 -6.31 12.37 25.95
CA CYS A 100 -6.00 11.49 24.82
C CYS A 100 -5.01 12.15 23.86
N ARG A 101 -4.04 11.36 23.37
CA ARG A 101 -3.16 11.76 22.24
C ARG A 101 -3.21 10.78 21.07
N CYS A 102 -3.91 9.66 21.21
CA CYS A 102 -3.98 8.61 20.19
C CYS A 102 -5.16 8.76 19.22
N TRP A 103 -6.09 9.69 19.47
CA TRP A 103 -7.31 9.89 18.69
C TRP A 103 -8.24 8.66 18.59
N LYS A 104 -8.11 7.70 19.51
CA LYS A 104 -8.97 6.50 19.58
C LYS A 104 -9.98 6.52 20.73
N SER A 105 -9.86 7.47 21.67
CA SER A 105 -10.72 7.54 22.84
C SER A 105 -12.17 7.81 22.44
N LYS A 106 -13.11 7.06 23.03
CA LYS A 106 -14.55 7.32 22.92
C LYS A 106 -15.00 8.50 23.77
N LYS A 107 -14.17 8.90 24.73
CA LYS A 107 -14.39 10.06 25.62
C LYS A 107 -13.49 11.24 25.27
N PHE A 108 -13.04 11.32 24.01
CA PHE A 108 -12.18 12.41 23.55
C PHE A 108 -12.78 13.77 23.93
N PRO A 109 -12.01 14.70 24.54
CA PRO A 109 -10.54 14.75 24.61
C PRO A 109 -9.90 13.95 25.76
N LEU A 110 -10.68 13.35 26.65
CA LEU A 110 -10.15 12.57 27.77
C LEU A 110 -9.62 11.20 27.30
N CYS A 111 -8.64 10.66 28.02
CA CYS A 111 -8.16 9.30 27.80
C CYS A 111 -9.07 8.28 28.49
N ASP A 112 -9.48 7.25 27.75
CA ASP A 112 -10.26 6.11 28.25
C ASP A 112 -9.47 4.77 28.22
N GLY A 113 -8.18 4.81 27.89
CA GLY A 113 -7.33 3.62 27.75
C GLY A 113 -7.28 2.99 26.37
N SER A 114 -8.02 3.51 25.37
CA SER A 114 -8.05 2.94 24.00
C SER A 114 -6.68 2.88 23.30
N HIS A 115 -5.70 3.67 23.73
CA HIS A 115 -4.32 3.59 23.22
C HIS A 115 -3.67 2.22 23.46
N ASN A 116 -4.05 1.49 24.51
CA ASN A 116 -3.50 0.16 24.77
C ASN A 116 -3.84 -0.84 23.65
N GLN A 117 -5.09 -0.82 23.19
CA GLN A 117 -5.52 -1.67 22.07
C GLN A 117 -4.82 -1.26 20.77
N HIS A 118 -4.78 0.03 20.47
CA HIS A 118 -4.08 0.57 19.30
C HIS A 118 -2.60 0.15 19.28
N ASN A 119 -1.88 0.31 20.39
CA ASN A 119 -0.47 -0.08 20.51
C ASN A 119 -0.29 -1.59 20.29
N LYS A 120 -1.17 -2.42 20.87
CA LYS A 120 -1.11 -3.88 20.71
C LYS A 120 -1.33 -4.32 19.26
N GLU A 121 -2.26 -3.68 18.56
CA GLU A 121 -2.63 -4.05 17.18
C GLU A 121 -1.62 -3.55 16.14
N THR A 122 -0.99 -2.40 16.39
CA THR A 122 -0.12 -1.73 15.42
C THR A 122 1.37 -1.84 15.73
N GLY A 123 1.74 -2.23 16.96
CA GLY A 123 3.11 -2.16 17.45
C GLY A 123 3.57 -0.75 17.84
N ASP A 124 2.63 0.21 17.92
CA ASP A 124 2.89 1.60 18.32
C ASP A 124 3.12 1.72 19.85
N ASN A 125 3.55 2.90 20.29
CA ASN A 125 3.91 3.18 21.69
C ASN A 125 3.32 4.49 22.23
N VAL A 126 2.22 4.96 21.65
CA VAL A 126 1.57 6.20 22.10
C VAL A 126 0.95 6.07 23.49
N GLY A 127 0.87 7.19 24.21
CA GLY A 127 0.26 7.27 25.54
C GLY A 127 -0.39 8.62 25.80
N PRO A 128 -1.19 8.74 26.87
CA PRO A 128 -1.91 9.97 27.18
C PRO A 128 -1.00 11.10 27.69
N LEU A 129 -1.53 12.31 27.76
CA LEU A 129 -1.00 13.39 28.57
C LEU A 129 -1.65 13.33 29.97
N VAL A 130 -0.84 13.23 31.02
CA VAL A 130 -1.33 13.21 32.41
C VAL A 130 -1.00 14.54 33.05
N LEU A 131 -2.03 15.29 33.45
CA LEU A 131 -1.90 16.53 34.21
C LEU A 131 -2.25 16.24 35.66
N LYS A 132 -1.39 16.66 36.58
CA LYS A 132 -1.62 16.60 38.02
C LYS A 132 -1.41 17.98 38.60
N ARG A 133 -2.29 18.41 39.51
CA ARG A 133 -2.03 19.61 40.29
C ARG A 133 -0.83 19.37 41.21
N ALA A 134 0.08 20.33 41.25
CA ALA A 134 1.17 20.29 42.22
C ALA A 134 0.54 20.46 43.61
N THR A 135 0.64 19.43 44.45
CA THR A 135 0.30 19.56 45.86
C THR A 135 1.40 20.41 46.50
N THR A 136 1.13 21.68 46.78
CA THR A 136 1.95 22.47 47.70
C THR A 136 1.80 21.87 49.09
N SER A 137 2.71 20.98 49.46
CA SER A 137 2.92 20.57 50.85
C SER A 137 3.26 21.83 51.64
N SER A 138 2.26 22.37 52.34
CA SER A 138 2.40 23.45 53.31
C SER A 138 2.70 22.87 54.69
#